data_AF-A0A3B9IXU0-F1
#
_entry.id   AF-A0A3B9IXU0-F1
#
_cell.length_a   1.000
_cell.length_b   1.000
_cell.length_c   1.000
_cell.angle_alpha   90.00
_cell.angle_beta   90.00
_cell.angle_gamma   90.00
#
_symmetry.space_group_name_H-M   'P 1'
#
loop_
_entity.id
_entity.type
_entity.pdbx_description
1 polymer ?
#
loop_
_entity_poly.entity_id
_entity_poly.type
_entity_poly.pdbx_seq_one_letter_code
_entity_poly.pdbx_strand_id
1 'polypeptide(L)'
;EVYFTAFQNRDFDTYKECLFPGYADHMEVYLRNNYEYGLQESFNNQCDNLENMCGGEFTITRLRAVPTGQDNCASFFEVLNESFDADYYSMVKEESDSITDLYFSVMADTKGEESLIISEFEIVFAEKDGKYYTFG
;
A
#
# COMPACT_ATOMS: atom_id res chain seq x y z
N GLU A 1 7.27 7.01 3.04
CA GLU A 1 7.97 7.57 1.87
C GLU A 1 8.48 6.48 0.94
N VAL A 2 9.36 5.59 1.42
CA VAL A 2 9.95 4.46 0.66
C VAL A 2 8.91 3.68 -0.15
N TYR A 3 7.82 3.26 0.49
CA TYR A 3 6.69 2.57 -0.16
C TYR A 3 6.15 3.32 -1.40
N PHE A 4 5.93 4.63 -1.31
CA PHE A 4 5.38 5.41 -2.42
C PHE A 4 6.41 5.63 -3.54
N THR A 5 7.66 5.91 -3.17
CA THR A 5 8.74 6.07 -4.15
C THR A 5 9.07 4.78 -4.89
N ALA A 6 8.73 3.61 -4.33
CA ALA A 6 8.86 2.33 -5.02
C ALA A 6 8.02 2.28 -6.30
N PHE A 7 6.78 2.79 -6.28
CA PHE A 7 5.94 2.88 -7.49
C PHE A 7 6.53 3.83 -8.53
N GLN A 8 6.99 5.00 -8.09
CA GLN A 8 7.65 5.98 -8.96
C GLN A 8 8.86 5.35 -9.69
N ASN A 9 9.64 4.56 -8.97
CA ASN A 9 10.88 3.96 -9.48
C ASN A 9 10.67 2.57 -10.09
N ARG A 10 9.42 2.06 -10.12
CA ARG A 10 9.09 0.67 -10.49
C ARG A 10 9.94 -0.38 -9.75
N ASP A 11 10.24 -0.10 -8.48
CA ASP A 11 11.10 -0.93 -7.64
C ASP A 11 10.26 -1.92 -6.83
N PHE A 12 10.00 -3.07 -7.42
CA PHE A 12 9.19 -4.12 -6.81
C PHE A 12 9.81 -4.69 -5.53
N ASP A 13 11.14 -4.80 -5.47
CA ASP A 13 11.83 -5.36 -4.30
C ASP A 13 11.67 -4.42 -3.10
N THR A 14 11.90 -3.11 -3.30
CA THR A 14 11.66 -2.10 -2.25
C THR A 14 10.19 -2.02 -1.84
N TYR A 15 9.26 -2.13 -2.79
CA TYR A 15 7.83 -2.22 -2.49
C TYR A 15 7.54 -3.41 -1.57
N LYS A 16 8.05 -4.60 -1.93
CA LYS A 16 7.83 -5.84 -1.18
C LYS A 16 8.42 -5.79 0.23
N GLU A 17 9.56 -5.13 0.42
CA GLU A 17 10.17 -4.92 1.75
C GLU A 17 9.32 -4.02 2.67
N CYS A 18 8.46 -3.18 2.12
CA CYS A 18 7.55 -2.34 2.88
C CYS A 18 6.27 -3.08 3.34
N LEU A 19 6.02 -4.28 2.81
CA LEU A 19 4.81 -5.05 3.13
C LEU A 19 4.98 -5.82 4.43
N PHE A 20 3.88 -5.97 5.17
CA PHE A 20 3.89 -6.74 6.41
C PHE A 20 4.33 -8.20 6.14
N PRO A 21 5.12 -8.82 7.04
CA PRO A 21 5.54 -10.21 6.88
C PRO A 21 4.35 -11.15 6.58
N GLY A 22 4.48 -11.99 5.56
CA GLY A 22 3.41 -12.89 5.11
C GLY A 22 2.38 -12.26 4.16
N TYR A 23 2.19 -10.93 4.16
CA TYR A 23 1.21 -10.26 3.28
C TYR A 23 1.46 -10.60 1.80
N ALA A 24 2.71 -10.50 1.35
CA ALA A 24 3.08 -10.74 -0.03
C ALA A 24 2.73 -12.17 -0.49
N ASP A 25 2.89 -13.16 0.38
CA ASP A 25 2.61 -14.56 0.07
C ASP A 25 1.09 -14.81 0.00
N HIS A 26 0.32 -14.21 0.92
CA HIS A 26 -1.15 -14.27 0.88
C HIS A 26 -1.71 -13.59 -0.38
N MET A 27 -1.22 -12.39 -0.71
CA MET A 27 -1.63 -11.69 -1.93
C MET A 27 -1.21 -12.43 -3.19
N GLU A 28 -0.03 -13.03 -3.23
CA GLU A 28 0.41 -13.84 -4.38
C GLU A 28 -0.56 -14.98 -4.66
N VAL A 29 -1.00 -15.71 -3.63
CA VAL A 29 -1.99 -16.79 -3.76
C VAL A 29 -3.34 -16.25 -4.22
N TYR A 30 -3.83 -15.19 -3.57
CA TYR A 30 -5.10 -14.56 -3.91
C TYR A 30 -5.14 -14.10 -5.38
N LEU A 31 -4.11 -13.38 -5.83
CA LEU A 31 -4.04 -12.84 -7.18
C LEU A 31 -3.98 -13.95 -8.23
N ARG A 32 -3.19 -15.01 -8.00
CA ARG A 32 -3.09 -16.13 -8.92
C ARG A 32 -4.41 -16.89 -9.07
N ASN A 33 -5.15 -17.04 -7.97
CA ASN A 33 -6.41 -17.76 -7.96
C ASN A 33 -7.56 -16.98 -8.61
N ASN A 34 -7.53 -15.65 -8.56
CA ASN A 34 -8.67 -14.80 -8.96
C ASN A 34 -8.43 -14.00 -10.25
N TYR A 35 -7.18 -13.72 -10.62
CA TYR A 35 -6.84 -12.80 -11.70
C TYR A 35 -5.78 -13.34 -12.68
N GLU A 36 -5.33 -14.58 -12.51
CA GLU A 36 -4.32 -15.26 -13.36
C GLU A 36 -2.94 -14.57 -13.40
N TYR A 37 -2.65 -13.67 -12.46
CA TYR A 37 -1.35 -13.01 -12.31
C TYR A 37 -0.88 -12.97 -10.84
N GLY A 38 0.39 -12.64 -10.59
CA GLY A 38 0.98 -12.53 -9.25
C GLY A 38 1.18 -11.10 -8.77
N LEU A 39 1.70 -10.93 -7.56
CA LEU A 39 1.91 -9.64 -6.90
C LEU A 39 2.77 -8.68 -7.73
N GLN A 40 3.81 -9.18 -8.39
CA GLN A 40 4.66 -8.33 -9.23
C GLN A 40 3.90 -7.71 -10.42
N GLU A 41 3.01 -8.47 -11.05
CA GLU A 41 2.19 -7.95 -12.14
C GLU A 41 1.15 -6.96 -11.60
N SER A 42 0.56 -7.22 -10.43
CA SER A 42 -0.31 -6.28 -9.74
C SER A 42 0.40 -4.94 -9.46
N PHE A 43 1.64 -5.01 -8.97
CA PHE A 43 2.48 -3.84 -8.73
C PHE A 43 2.78 -3.08 -10.04
N ASN A 44 3.14 -3.79 -11.11
CA ASN A 44 3.38 -3.17 -12.42
C ASN A 44 2.12 -2.48 -12.96
N ASN A 45 0.96 -3.14 -12.87
CA ASN A 45 -0.32 -2.56 -13.26
C ASN A 45 -0.62 -1.27 -12.47
N GLN A 46 -0.29 -1.24 -11.17
CA GLN A 46 -0.46 -0.06 -10.35
C GLN A 46 0.51 1.06 -10.75
N CYS A 47 1.76 0.75 -11.10
CA CYS A 47 2.71 1.72 -11.65
C CYS A 47 2.18 2.31 -12.97
N ASP A 48 1.71 1.47 -13.89
CA ASP A 48 1.13 1.89 -15.16
C ASP A 48 -0.10 2.79 -14.94
N ASN A 49 -0.97 2.43 -14.00
CA ASN A 49 -2.13 3.25 -13.63
C ASN A 49 -1.73 4.65 -13.14
N LEU A 50 -0.72 4.73 -12.27
CA LEU A 50 -0.22 6.00 -11.74
C LEU A 50 0.42 6.86 -12.83
N GLU A 51 1.27 6.29 -13.67
CA GLU A 51 1.87 7.00 -14.81
C GLU A 51 0.78 7.50 -15.78
N ASN A 52 -0.24 6.67 -16.07
CA ASN A 52 -1.35 7.05 -16.92
C ASN A 52 -2.19 8.19 -16.32
N MET A 53 -2.48 8.14 -15.01
CA MET A 53 -3.17 9.21 -14.29
C MET A 53 -2.39 10.52 -14.33
N CYS A 54 -1.07 10.44 -14.26
CA CYS A 54 -0.18 11.61 -14.33
C CYS A 54 0.06 12.11 -15.77
N GLY A 55 -0.29 11.33 -16.79
CA GLY A 55 0.02 11.66 -18.19
C GLY A 55 1.49 11.48 -18.54
N GLY A 56 2.18 10.57 -17.85
CA GLY A 56 3.58 10.19 -18.05
C GLY A 56 4.31 9.95 -16.73
N GLU A 57 5.64 9.94 -16.79
CA GLU A 57 6.51 9.91 -15.62
C GLU A 57 6.17 11.07 -14.66
N PHE A 58 6.22 10.77 -13.37
CA PHE A 58 5.94 11.71 -12.29
C PHE A 58 7.05 11.65 -11.25
N THR A 59 7.20 12.71 -10.46
CA THR A 59 8.09 12.70 -9.28
C THR A 59 7.29 13.12 -8.07
N ILE A 60 7.24 12.25 -7.06
CA ILE A 60 6.61 12.56 -5.77
C ILE A 60 7.36 13.73 -5.13
N THR A 61 6.63 14.81 -4.87
CA THR A 61 7.18 16.02 -4.27
C THR A 61 6.79 16.12 -2.80
N ARG A 62 5.57 15.70 -2.45
CA ARG A 62 5.05 15.80 -1.08
C ARG A 62 4.15 14.62 -0.75
N LEU A 63 4.32 14.13 0.47
CA LEU A 63 3.46 13.16 1.11
C LEU A 63 2.82 13.81 2.33
N ARG A 64 1.51 13.62 2.49
CA ARG A 64 0.80 13.99 3.70
C ARG A 64 0.11 12.75 4.24
N ALA A 65 0.35 12.45 5.52
CA ALA A 65 -0.41 11.44 6.25
C ALA A 65 -1.10 12.12 7.43
N VAL A 66 -2.36 11.80 7.65
CA VAL A 66 -3.15 12.30 8.78
C VAL A 66 -3.91 11.14 9.42
N PRO A 67 -4.00 11.07 10.75
CA PRO A 67 -4.86 10.07 11.39
C PRO A 67 -6.29 10.20 10.89
N THR A 68 -6.96 9.08 10.63
CA THR A 68 -8.37 9.06 10.24
C THR A 68 -9.29 9.57 11.37
N GLY A 69 -8.80 9.55 12.61
CA GLY A 69 -9.53 9.98 13.79
C GLY A 69 -10.54 8.95 14.29
N GLN A 70 -10.59 7.77 13.66
CA GLN A 70 -11.39 6.61 14.05
C GLN A 70 -10.46 5.39 14.09
N ASP A 71 -10.61 4.52 15.08
CA ASP A 71 -9.93 3.22 15.06
C ASP A 71 -10.73 2.27 14.18
N ASN A 72 -10.51 2.35 12.86
CA ASN A 72 -11.25 1.59 11.85
C ASN A 72 -10.41 0.47 11.21
N CYS A 73 -9.27 0.11 11.81
CA CYS A 73 -8.36 -0.91 11.27
C CYS A 73 -9.11 -2.23 11.00
N ALA A 74 -10.06 -2.60 11.85
CA ALA A 74 -10.87 -3.80 11.66
C ALA A 74 -11.58 -3.83 10.31
N SER A 75 -12.21 -2.72 9.90
CA SER A 75 -12.92 -2.63 8.61
C SER A 75 -11.97 -2.60 7.42
N PHE A 76 -10.79 -1.99 7.54
CA PHE A 76 -9.74 -2.10 6.52
C PHE A 76 -9.38 -3.58 6.26
N PHE A 77 -9.21 -4.36 7.32
CA PHE A 77 -8.83 -5.77 7.20
C PHE A 77 -9.98 -6.71 6.82
N GLU A 78 -11.26 -6.28 6.84
CA GLU A 78 -12.38 -7.14 6.40
C GLU A 78 -12.16 -7.66 4.98
N VAL A 79 -11.76 -6.79 4.05
CA VAL A 79 -11.49 -7.17 2.66
C VAL A 79 -10.31 -8.15 2.56
N LEU A 80 -9.28 -7.97 3.38
CA LEU A 80 -8.11 -8.85 3.41
C LEU A 80 -8.45 -10.21 4.02
N ASN A 81 -9.26 -10.23 5.09
CA ASN A 81 -9.76 -11.46 5.69
C ASN A 81 -10.58 -12.28 4.68
N GLU A 82 -11.48 -11.61 3.94
CA GLU A 82 -12.26 -12.24 2.87
C GLU A 82 -11.37 -12.74 1.72
N SER A 83 -10.40 -11.91 1.28
CA SER A 83 -9.50 -12.25 0.17
C SER A 83 -8.58 -13.43 0.52
N PHE A 84 -8.14 -13.52 1.77
CA PHE A 84 -7.22 -14.56 2.22
C PHE A 84 -7.92 -15.77 2.83
N ASP A 85 -9.25 -15.73 2.97
CA ASP A 85 -10.05 -16.75 3.66
C ASP A 85 -9.45 -17.09 5.05
N ALA A 86 -9.07 -16.04 5.79
CA ALA A 86 -8.35 -16.15 7.06
C ALA A 86 -8.67 -14.98 8.00
N ASP A 87 -8.49 -15.18 9.32
CA ASP A 87 -8.50 -14.08 10.29
C ASP A 87 -7.12 -13.38 10.30
N TYR A 88 -6.83 -12.72 9.18
CA TYR A 88 -5.56 -12.05 8.95
C TYR A 88 -5.37 -10.87 9.92
N TYR A 89 -6.44 -10.15 10.26
CA TYR A 89 -6.37 -9.06 11.22
C TYR A 89 -5.86 -9.49 12.59
N SER A 90 -6.40 -10.59 13.15
CA SER A 90 -5.95 -11.09 14.45
C SER A 90 -4.47 -11.48 14.43
N MET A 91 -4.02 -12.11 13.34
CA MET A 91 -2.60 -12.45 13.17
C MET A 91 -1.72 -11.19 13.18
N VAL A 92 -2.09 -10.16 12.41
CA VAL A 92 -1.35 -8.88 12.38
C VAL A 92 -1.30 -8.25 13.78
N LYS A 93 -2.41 -8.26 14.53
CA LYS A 93 -2.46 -7.71 15.89
C LYS A 93 -1.57 -8.44 16.88
N GLU A 94 -1.51 -9.77 16.79
CA GLU A 94 -0.65 -10.57 17.68
C GLU A 94 0.83 -10.36 17.40
N GLU A 95 1.16 -10.03 16.15
CA GLU A 95 2.52 -9.89 15.65
C GLU A 95 3.07 -8.47 15.61
N SER A 96 2.24 -7.47 15.91
CA SER A 96 2.57 -6.03 15.82
C SER A 96 2.57 -5.36 17.19
N ASP A 97 3.46 -4.39 17.36
CA ASP A 97 3.54 -3.51 18.53
C ASP A 97 2.38 -2.50 18.54
N SER A 98 2.02 -1.99 17.36
CA SER A 98 0.88 -1.10 17.16
C SER A 98 0.34 -1.19 15.73
N ILE A 99 -0.91 -0.76 15.55
CA ILE A 99 -1.53 -0.59 14.23
C ILE A 99 -2.12 0.82 14.18
N THR A 100 -1.84 1.54 13.10
CA THR A 100 -2.29 2.91 12.90
C THR A 100 -2.99 3.05 11.56
N ASP A 101 -4.19 3.62 11.59
CA ASP A 101 -4.97 3.96 10.42
C ASP A 101 -4.79 5.45 10.06
N LEU A 102 -4.42 5.71 8.80
CA LEU A 102 -4.10 7.03 8.27
C LEU A 102 -4.80 7.27 6.93
N TYR A 103 -5.23 8.50 6.69
CA TYR A 103 -5.44 8.99 5.34
C TYR A 103 -4.14 9.56 4.78
N PHE A 104 -3.80 9.18 3.56
CA PHE A 104 -2.69 9.76 2.85
C PHE A 104 -3.09 10.50 1.57
N SER A 105 -2.29 11.52 1.25
CA SER A 105 -2.35 12.26 0.00
C SER A 105 -0.94 12.35 -0.60
N VAL A 106 -0.87 12.23 -1.92
CA VAL A 106 0.39 12.33 -2.68
C VAL A 106 0.29 13.48 -3.67
N MET A 107 1.22 14.42 -3.57
CA MET A 107 1.48 15.41 -4.60
C MET A 107 2.65 14.92 -5.46
N ALA A 108 2.56 15.11 -6.76
CA ALA A 108 3.64 14.83 -7.68
C ALA A 108 3.79 15.94 -8.73
N ASP A 109 5.03 16.17 -9.15
CA ASP A 109 5.35 16.95 -10.33
C ASP A 109 5.21 16.07 -11.58
N THR A 110 4.44 16.55 -12.55
CA THR A 110 4.42 16.01 -13.89
C THR A 110 4.77 17.12 -14.88
N LYS A 111 5.93 17.01 -15.54
CA LYS A 111 6.40 17.97 -16.56
C LYS A 111 6.50 19.41 -16.04
N GLY A 112 6.85 19.60 -14.77
CA GLY A 112 7.03 20.92 -14.16
C GLY A 112 5.76 21.52 -13.56
N GLU A 113 4.66 20.78 -13.50
CA GLU A 113 3.44 21.16 -12.79
C GLU A 113 3.16 20.19 -11.64
N GLU A 114 3.10 20.72 -10.42
CA GLU A 114 2.78 19.94 -9.23
C GLU A 114 1.26 19.79 -9.06
N SER A 115 0.77 18.56 -8.92
CA SER A 115 -0.64 18.25 -8.78
C SER A 115 -0.89 17.15 -7.74
N LEU A 116 -2.12 17.11 -7.22
CA LEU A 116 -2.58 16.07 -6.31
C LEU A 116 -2.94 14.82 -7.12
N ILE A 117 -2.22 13.72 -6.92
CA ILE A 117 -2.40 12.48 -7.70
C ILE A 117 -3.10 11.37 -6.91
N ILE A 118 -3.00 11.41 -5.58
CA ILE A 118 -3.77 10.56 -4.67
C ILE A 118 -4.32 11.45 -3.56
N SER A 119 -5.61 11.32 -3.25
CA SER A 119 -6.29 12.13 -2.24
C SER A 119 -7.00 11.25 -1.23
N GLU A 120 -6.69 11.43 0.06
CA GLU A 120 -7.41 10.84 1.19
C GLU A 120 -7.58 9.32 1.09
N PHE A 121 -6.56 8.63 0.58
CA PHE A 121 -6.56 7.17 0.51
C PHE A 121 -6.28 6.60 1.90
N GLU A 122 -7.11 5.67 2.36
CA GLU A 122 -6.94 4.97 3.63
C GLU A 122 -5.79 3.97 3.55
N ILE A 123 -4.82 4.09 4.47
CA ILE A 123 -3.70 3.16 4.58
C ILE A 123 -3.48 2.80 6.04
N VAL A 124 -3.27 1.52 6.28
CA VAL A 124 -2.95 0.99 7.60
C VAL A 124 -1.47 0.67 7.68
N PHE A 125 -0.83 1.14 8.74
CA PHE A 125 0.54 0.76 9.09
C PHE A 125 0.57 -0.08 10.36
N ALA A 126 1.28 -1.21 10.30
CA ALA A 126 1.63 -2.00 11.46
C ALA A 126 3.09 -1.74 11.85
N GLU A 127 3.33 -1.45 13.12
CA GLU A 127 4.68 -1.39 13.69
C GLU A 127 5.07 -2.78 14.20
N LYS A 128 6.24 -3.27 13.82
CA LYS A 128 6.83 -4.51 14.31
C LYS A 128 8.34 -4.33 14.44
N ASP A 129 8.89 -4.55 15.63
CA ASP A 129 10.33 -4.43 15.91
C ASP A 129 10.91 -3.05 15.53
N GLY A 130 10.11 -1.99 15.73
CA GLY A 130 10.48 -0.61 15.41
C GLY A 130 10.50 -0.27 13.91
N LYS A 131 9.91 -1.13 13.07
CA LYS A 131 9.71 -0.88 11.63
C LYS A 131 8.23 -0.79 11.31
N TYR A 132 7.89 0.05 10.35
CA TYR A 132 6.51 0.23 9.87
C TYR A 132 6.31 -0.49 8.55
N TYR A 133 5.20 -1.24 8.48
CA TYR A 133 4.80 -2.04 7.35
C TYR A 133 3.39 -1.68 6.91
N THR A 134 3.09 -1.81 5.62
CA THR A 134 1.76 -1.58 5.05
C THR A 134 1.18 -2.83 4.39
N PHE A 135 -0.05 -2.73 3.91
CA PHE A 135 -0.86 -3.80 3.35
C PHE A 135 -1.46 -3.35 2.01
N GLY A 136 -0.69 -3.54 0.93
CA GLY A 136 -1.12 -3.23 -0.43
C GLY A 136 -0.70 -1.84 -0.85
#